data_AF-A0A8X6F042-F1
#
_entry.id   AF-A0A8X6F042-F1
#
_cell.length_a   1.000
_cell.length_b   1.000
_cell.length_c   1.000
_cell.angle_alpha   90.00
_cell.angle_beta   90.00
_cell.angle_gamma   90.00
#
_symmetry.space_group_name_H-M   'P 1'
#
loop_
_entity.id
_entity.type
_entity.pdbx_description
1 polymer ?
#
loop_
_entity_poly.entity_id
_entity_poly.type
_entity_poly.pdbx_seq_one_letter_code
_entity_poly.pdbx_strand_id
1 'polypeptide(L)'
;MLVFTAFQTCGMIQNIVISSMKDQYENYNGNGYISLAIVYTAFALSNWLAPSIICAIGPKISMLIGGATYSLFIANFFFHETWCLYVASCLIGFGASLFWAGQGNF
;
A
#
# COMPACT_ATOMS: atom_id res chain seq x y z
N MET A 1 -5.09 -3.73 -13.51
CA MET A 1 -6.51 -3.77 -13.09
C MET A 1 -6.81 -4.92 -12.12
N LEU A 2 -6.42 -6.17 -12.40
CA LEU A 2 -6.65 -7.29 -11.45
C LEU A 2 -6.07 -7.08 -10.05
N VAL A 3 -4.91 -6.43 -9.94
CA VAL A 3 -4.27 -6.08 -8.66
C VAL A 3 -5.16 -5.18 -7.79
N PHE A 4 -5.95 -4.29 -8.41
CA PHE A 4 -6.87 -3.42 -7.66
C PHE A 4 -8.06 -4.18 -7.09
N THR A 5 -8.53 -5.23 -7.77
CA THR A 5 -9.60 -6.08 -7.24
C THR A 5 -9.18 -6.67 -5.89
N ALA A 6 -7.98 -7.26 -5.83
CA ALA A 6 -7.46 -7.81 -4.59
C ALA A 6 -7.24 -6.72 -3.52
N PHE A 7 -6.66 -5.58 -3.89
CA PHE A 7 -6.43 -4.47 -2.96
C PHE A 7 -7.74 -3.93 -2.36
N GLN A 8 -8.78 -3.71 -3.17
CA GLN A 8 -10.07 -3.21 -2.71
C GLN A 8 -10.78 -4.21 -1.78
N THR A 9 -10.76 -5.50 -2.12
CA THR A 9 -11.30 -6.56 -1.26
C THR A 9 -10.57 -6.60 0.10
N CYS A 10 -9.23 -6.58 0.08
CA CYS A 10 -8.44 -6.55 1.31
C CYS A 10 -8.70 -5.28 2.12
N GLY A 11 -8.81 -4.11 1.48
CA GLY A 11 -9.09 -2.84 2.16
C GLY A 11 -10.47 -2.81 2.85
N MET A 12 -11.50 -3.39 2.23
CA MET A 12 -12.84 -3.48 2.84
C MET A 12 -12.86 -4.39 4.08
N ILE A 13 -12.08 -5.48 4.05
CA ILE A 13 -12.05 -6.48 5.12
C ILE A 13 -11.00 -6.13 6.19
N GLN A 14 -10.09 -5.19 5.92
CA GLN A 14 -8.94 -4.85 6.77
C GLN A 14 -9.33 -4.56 8.23
N ASN A 15 -10.38 -3.76 8.46
CA ASN A 15 -10.79 -3.44 9.84
C ASN A 15 -11.35 -4.65 10.59
N ILE A 16 -12.07 -5.55 9.88
CA ILE A 16 -12.58 -6.80 10.47
C ILE A 16 -11.40 -7.67 10.87
N VAL A 17 -10.43 -7.86 9.98
CA VAL A 17 -9.21 -8.65 10.26
C VAL A 17 -8.44 -8.07 11.44
N ILE A 18 -8.23 -6.76 11.48
CA ILE A 18 -7.53 -6.10 12.59
C ILE A 18 -8.29 -6.25 13.91
N SER A 19 -9.63 -6.18 13.90
CA SER A 19 -10.43 -6.43 15.11
C SER A 19 -10.35 -7.88 15.58
N SER A 20 -10.34 -8.85 14.68
CA SER A 20 -10.14 -10.27 15.02
C SER A 20 -8.73 -10.53 15.54
N MET A 21 -7.71 -9.86 14.99
CA MET A 21 -6.33 -9.96 15.49
C MET A 21 -6.17 -9.34 16.89
N LYS A 22 -6.88 -8.25 17.20
CA LYS A 22 -6.91 -7.68 18.57
C LYS A 22 -7.50 -8.63 19.59
N ASP A 23 -8.53 -9.37 19.21
CA ASP A 23 -9.20 -10.34 20.08
C ASP A 23 -8.33 -11.59 20.32
N GLN A 24 -7.50 -11.96 19.34
CA GLN A 24 -6.62 -13.13 19.41
C GLN A 24 -5.23 -12.85 20.00
N TYR A 25 -4.73 -11.62 19.90
CA TYR A 25 -3.37 -11.24 20.31
C TYR A 25 -3.39 -9.99 21.20
N GLU A 26 -3.16 -10.18 22.50
CA GLU A 26 -3.20 -9.12 23.54
C GLU A 26 -2.23 -7.96 23.28
N ASN A 27 -1.16 -8.20 22.51
CA ASN A 27 -0.14 -7.19 22.17
C ASN A 27 -0.36 -6.49 20.81
N TYR A 28 -1.39 -6.85 20.04
CA TYR A 28 -1.62 -6.28 18.72
C TYR A 28 -2.44 -4.99 18.78
N ASN A 29 -1.79 -3.83 18.75
CA ASN A 29 -2.46 -2.52 18.81
C ASN A 29 -2.64 -1.83 17.45
N GLY A 30 -2.51 -2.57 16.34
CA GLY A 30 -2.68 -2.03 15.00
C GLY A 30 -4.06 -1.43 14.74
N ASN A 31 -4.13 -0.38 13.91
CA ASN A 31 -5.38 0.27 13.52
C ASN A 31 -5.42 0.49 12.00
N GLY A 32 -6.49 0.02 11.37
CA GLY A 32 -6.71 0.15 9.92
C GLY A 32 -6.86 1.60 9.47
N TYR A 33 -7.44 2.47 10.29
CA TYR A 33 -7.55 3.90 9.97
C TYR A 33 -6.20 4.62 10.00
N ILE A 34 -5.32 4.25 10.94
CA ILE A 34 -3.94 4.79 11.00
C ILE A 34 -3.15 4.32 9.77
N SER A 35 -3.28 3.04 9.43
CA SER A 35 -2.70 2.50 8.20
C SER A 35 -3.19 3.26 6.96
N LEU A 36 -4.49 3.49 6.84
CA LEU A 36 -5.06 4.25 5.72
C LEU A 36 -4.52 5.68 5.67
N ALA A 37 -4.44 6.36 6.82
CA ALA A 37 -3.86 7.70 6.91
C ALA A 37 -2.38 7.70 6.45
N ILE A 38 -1.60 6.68 6.83
CA ILE A 38 -0.21 6.52 6.40
C ILE A 38 -0.14 6.31 4.88
N VAL A 39 -0.95 5.42 4.31
CA VAL A 39 -0.99 5.17 2.86
C VAL A 39 -1.22 6.48 2.10
N TYR A 40 -2.25 7.25 2.47
CA TYR A 40 -2.58 8.49 1.78
C TYR A 40 -1.56 9.60 2.03
N THR A 41 -0.97 9.68 3.22
CA THR A 41 0.09 10.65 3.51
C THR A 41 1.33 10.35 2.67
N ALA A 42 1.76 9.08 2.64
CA ALA A 42 2.89 8.66 1.83
C ALA A 42 2.64 8.91 0.34
N PHE A 43 1.44 8.56 -0.16
CA PHE A 43 1.02 8.81 -1.54
C PHE A 43 1.04 10.31 -1.91
N ALA A 44 0.57 11.18 -1.01
CA ALA A 44 0.57 12.62 -1.24
C ALA A 44 1.99 13.18 -1.36
N LEU A 45 2.89 12.76 -0.46
CA LEU A 45 4.29 13.19 -0.47
C LEU A 45 5.02 12.67 -1.71
N SER A 46 4.80 11.40 -2.07
CA SER A 46 5.50 10.77 -3.18
C SER A 46 4.99 11.25 -4.55
N ASN A 47 3.78 11.79 -4.64
CA ASN A 47 3.27 12.41 -5.87
C ASN A 47 4.12 13.61 -6.35
N TRP A 48 4.81 14.33 -5.46
CA TRP A 48 5.74 15.39 -5.87
C TRP A 48 6.99 14.84 -6.54
N LEU A 49 7.41 13.63 -6.17
CA LEU A 49 8.61 12.97 -6.70
C LEU A 49 8.31 12.06 -7.89
N ALA A 50 7.05 11.63 -8.04
CA ALA A 50 6.64 10.65 -9.05
C ALA A 50 7.03 11.07 -10.49
N PRO A 51 6.81 12.32 -10.96
CA PRO A 51 7.18 12.70 -12.33
C PRO A 51 8.69 12.60 -12.59
N SER A 52 9.51 13.04 -11.63
CA SER A 52 10.98 12.97 -11.74
C SER A 52 11.47 11.53 -11.80
N ILE A 53 10.89 10.65 -10.98
CA ILE A 53 11.23 9.22 -10.96
C ILE A 53 10.80 8.56 -12.28
N ILE A 54 9.58 8.81 -12.76
CA ILE A 54 9.07 8.23 -14.01
C ILE A 54 9.91 8.68 -15.21
N CYS A 55 10.39 9.92 -15.23
CA CYS A 55 11.28 10.40 -16.27
C CYS A 55 12.62 9.62 -16.30
N ALA A 56 13.12 9.20 -15.13
CA ALA A 56 14.39 8.48 -15.02
C ALA A 56 14.28 6.97 -15.35
N ILE A 57 13.26 6.27 -14.83
CA ILE A 57 13.11 4.80 -14.99
C ILE A 57 12.08 4.39 -16.06
N GLY A 58 11.30 5.34 -16.58
CA GLY A 58 10.28 5.09 -17.58
C GLY A 58 8.95 4.57 -17.01
N PRO A 59 7.84 4.73 -17.76
CA PRO A 59 6.49 4.44 -17.29
C PRO A 59 6.23 2.94 -17.05
N LYS A 60 6.74 2.03 -17.92
CA LYS A 60 6.53 0.58 -17.77
C LYS A 60 7.12 0.02 -16.48
N ILE A 61 8.35 0.42 -16.14
CA ILE A 61 9.04 -0.04 -14.92
C ILE A 61 8.36 0.56 -13.68
N SER A 62 7.95 1.82 -13.75
CA SER A 62 7.21 2.48 -12.67
C SER A 62 5.90 1.75 -12.32
N MET A 63 5.15 1.30 -13.33
CA MET A 63 3.96 0.48 -13.14
C MET A 63 4.26 -0.91 -12.57
N LEU A 64 5.38 -1.53 -12.96
CA LEU A 64 5.80 -2.83 -12.43
C LEU A 64 6.16 -2.73 -10.93
N ILE A 65 6.93 -1.70 -10.56
CA ILE A 65 7.29 -1.41 -9.17
C ILE A 65 6.03 -1.16 -8.35
N GLY A 66 5.12 -0.32 -8.85
CA GLY A 66 3.83 -0.06 -8.21
C GLY A 66 3.01 -1.33 -7.98
N GLY A 67 2.92 -2.20 -9.00
CA GLY A 67 2.24 -3.49 -8.90
C GLY A 67 2.86 -4.41 -7.83
N ALA A 68 4.18 -4.47 -7.74
CA ALA A 68 4.89 -5.27 -6.73
C ALA A 68 4.61 -4.78 -5.30
N THR A 69 4.61 -3.47 -5.08
CA THR A 69 4.24 -2.87 -3.77
C THR A 69 2.80 -3.17 -3.37
N TYR A 70 1.86 -3.22 -4.32
CA TYR A 70 0.48 -3.66 -4.03
C TYR A 70 0.43 -5.13 -3.59
N SER A 71 1.16 -6.02 -4.27
CA SER A 71 1.24 -7.43 -3.88
C SER A 71 1.87 -7.62 -2.50
N LEU A 72 2.91 -6.84 -2.17
CA LEU A 72 3.55 -6.87 -0.86
C LEU A 72 2.61 -6.44 0.27
N PHE A 73 1.78 -5.41 0.05
CA PHE A 73 0.78 -5.00 1.03
C PHE A 73 -0.27 -6.09 1.29
N ILE A 74 -0.70 -6.80 0.25
CA ILE A 74 -1.62 -7.94 0.40
C ILE A 74 -0.92 -9.08 1.16
N ALA A 75 0.35 -9.36 0.84
CA ALA A 75 1.14 -10.37 1.54
C ALA A 75 1.37 -10.03 3.03
N ASN A 76 1.35 -8.74 3.40
CA ASN A 76 1.48 -8.32 4.79
C ASN A 76 0.41 -8.92 5.71
N PHE A 77 -0.80 -9.23 5.19
CA PHE A 77 -1.85 -9.85 6.00
C PHE A 77 -1.51 -11.27 6.49
N PHE A 78 -0.48 -11.92 5.95
CA PHE A 78 0.03 -13.19 6.50
C PHE A 78 0.87 -12.98 7.78
N PHE A 79 1.40 -11.78 7.99
CA PHE A 79 2.23 -11.45 9.15
C PHE A 79 1.44 -10.58 10.14
N HIS A 80 1.23 -11.10 11.35
CA HIS A 80 0.34 -10.53 12.36
C HIS A 80 1.04 -9.47 13.23
N GLU A 81 1.95 -8.70 12.63
CA GLU A 81 2.81 -7.74 13.33
C GLU A 81 2.40 -6.30 13.01
N THR A 82 2.23 -5.48 14.05
CA THR A 82 1.75 -4.10 13.90
C THR A 82 2.75 -3.23 13.13
N TRP A 83 4.05 -3.45 13.32
CA TRP A 83 5.09 -2.70 12.62
C TRP A 83 5.13 -3.02 11.12
N CYS A 84 4.96 -4.30 10.74
CA CYS A 84 4.91 -4.73 9.34
C CYS A 84 3.79 -4.02 8.59
N LEU A 85 2.62 -3.90 9.22
CA LEU A 85 1.45 -3.24 8.65
C LEU A 85 1.69 -1.76 8.33
N TYR A 86 2.35 -1.02 9.22
CA TYR A 86 2.67 0.39 8.98
C TYR A 86 3.77 0.58 7.93
N VAL A 87 4.80 -0.27 7.94
CA VAL A 87 5.86 -0.24 6.92
C VAL A 87 5.28 -0.56 5.54
N ALA A 88 4.45 -1.59 5.44
CA ALA A 88 3.76 -1.95 4.19
C ALA A 88 2.85 -0.81 3.70
N SER A 89 2.18 -0.09 4.62
CA SER A 89 1.35 1.08 4.31
C SER A 89 2.15 2.24 3.71
N CYS A 90 3.36 2.51 4.22
CA CYS A 90 4.26 3.50 3.61
C CYS A 90 4.69 3.05 2.20
N LEU A 91 5.07 1.78 2.06
CA LEU A 91 5.60 1.22 0.82
C LEU A 91 4.58 1.26 -0.32
N ILE A 92 3.32 0.88 -0.02
CA ILE A 92 2.24 0.93 -0.99
C ILE A 92 1.84 2.36 -1.35
N GLY A 93 1.87 3.32 -0.41
CA GLY A 93 1.61 4.73 -0.71
C GLY A 93 2.61 5.28 -1.73
N PHE A 94 3.89 4.99 -1.55
CA PHE A 94 4.94 5.34 -2.51
C PHE A 94 4.72 4.65 -3.86
N GLY A 95 4.54 3.34 -3.87
CA GLY A 95 4.35 2.57 -5.10
C GLY A 95 3.07 2.94 -5.88
N ALA A 96 1.99 3.30 -5.17
CA ALA A 96 0.76 3.77 -5.77
C ALA A 96 0.96 5.08 -6.55
N SER A 97 1.78 6.02 -6.04
CA SER A 97 2.07 7.27 -6.75
C SER A 97 2.78 7.02 -8.08
N LEU A 98 3.75 6.09 -8.10
CA LEU A 98 4.46 5.68 -9.32
C LEU A 98 3.54 4.95 -10.30
N PHE A 99 2.65 4.09 -9.78
CA PHE A 99 1.70 3.35 -10.60
C PHE A 99 0.75 4.29 -11.35
N TRP A 100 0.11 5.21 -10.63
CA TRP A 100 -0.88 6.12 -11.21
C TRP A 100 -0.26 7.18 -12.11
N ALA A 101 0.85 7.79 -11.69
CA ALA A 101 1.55 8.77 -12.54
C ALA A 101 2.18 8.09 -13.77
N GLY A 102 2.66 6.85 -13.65
CA GLY A 102 3.18 6.07 -14.79
C GLY A 102 2.08 5.70 -15.79
N GLN A 103 0.89 5.35 -15.30
CA GLN A 103 -0.26 5.02 -16.13
C GLN A 103 -0.84 6.24 -16.86
N GLY A 104 -0.78 7.43 -16.27
CA GLY A 104 -1.22 8.68 -16.92
C GLY A 104 -0.28 9.21 -17.99
N ASN A 105 0.98 8.75 -18.00
CA ASN A 105 2.00 9.12 -19.00
C ASN A 105 2.10 8.12 -20.17
N PHE A 106 1.32 7.04 -20.13
CA PHE A 106 1.28 5.99 -21.15
C PHE A 106 -0.06 6.04 -21.89
#